data_AF-A0A1C5ZDP2-F1
#
_entry.id   AF-A0A1C5ZDP2-F1
#
_cell.length_a   1.000
_cell.length_b   1.000
_cell.length_c   1.000
_cell.angle_alpha   90.00
_cell.angle_beta   90.00
_cell.angle_gamma   90.00
#
_symmetry.space_group_name_H-M   'P 1'
#
loop_
_entity.id
_entity.type
_entity.pdbx_description
1 polymer ?
#
loop_
_entity_poly.entity_id
_entity_poly.type
_entity_poly.pdbx_seq_one_letter_code
_entity_poly.pdbx_strand_id
1 'polypeptide(L)'
;MKLSDRVTPELLRIKGELEQLQKLRIKVGIQGDADSEILTIARVHEYGAVIHAKQAKNLCIPISQESYDKSPRDFPDLFFIRSKNGYLLGVTAKKPRKRKKKGDEGPSDDLNLLFLLLPSVTIPERSFIRAGYDANRNLLADVCQQAMGKIIHEKWDAHKAAEWIGGKAVDLIHEFMSDASNFEPKGRIQKERAPSWANNPLTVTKRLFNSVTWKVEEGD
;
A
#
# COMPACT_ATOMS: atom_id res chain seq x y z
N MET A 1 56.63 16.56 29.96
CA MET A 1 55.42 16.50 29.11
C MET A 1 54.60 15.30 29.57
N LYS A 2 53.45 15.51 30.24
CA LYS A 2 52.57 14.41 30.66
C LYS A 2 51.67 14.06 29.47
N LEU A 3 51.89 12.93 28.83
CA LEU A 3 51.00 12.39 27.80
C LEU A 3 49.76 11.82 28.51
N SER A 4 48.58 12.40 28.30
CA SER A 4 47.32 11.78 28.74
C SER A 4 46.81 10.87 27.64
N ASP A 5 46.64 9.58 27.94
CA ASP A 5 46.02 8.64 27.00
C ASP A 5 44.52 8.98 26.82
N ARG A 6 44.18 9.42 25.60
CA ARG A 6 42.80 9.72 25.19
C ARG A 6 42.26 8.69 24.20
N VAL A 7 43.09 7.73 23.78
CA VAL A 7 42.77 6.78 22.71
C VAL A 7 42.12 5.54 23.30
N THR A 8 42.71 4.97 24.36
CA THR A 8 42.19 3.75 24.98
C THR A 8 40.75 3.91 25.50
N PRO A 9 40.38 5.01 26.19
CA PRO A 9 39.00 5.22 26.64
C PRO A 9 38.00 5.33 25.47
N GLU A 10 38.40 5.97 24.36
CA GLU A 10 37.53 6.13 23.19
C GLU A 10 37.34 4.80 22.45
N LEU A 11 38.39 3.98 22.32
CA LEU A 11 38.28 2.63 21.74
C LEU A 11 37.36 1.72 22.57
N LEU A 12 37.45 1.79 23.90
CA LEU A 12 36.56 1.04 24.80
C LEU A 12 35.11 1.50 24.66
N ARG A 13 34.86 2.81 24.53
CA ARG A 13 33.53 3.35 24.25
C ARG A 13 33.00 2.82 22.93
N ILE A 14 33.75 2.97 21.83
CA ILE A 14 33.34 2.51 20.49
C ILE A 14 33.03 1.01 20.52
N LYS A 15 33.90 0.20 21.13
CA LYS A 15 33.65 -1.25 21.28
C LYS A 15 32.34 -1.52 22.01
N GLY A 16 32.11 -0.85 23.15
CA GLY A 16 30.87 -1.01 23.93
C GLY A 16 29.62 -0.61 23.15
N GLU A 17 29.66 0.49 22.40
CA GLU A 17 28.53 0.93 21.56
C GLU A 17 28.27 -0.04 20.40
N LEU A 18 29.33 -0.57 19.76
CA LEU A 18 29.17 -1.56 18.69
C LEU A 18 28.63 -2.89 19.22
N GLU A 19 29.08 -3.34 20.39
CA GLU A 19 28.52 -4.52 21.08
C GLU A 19 27.05 -4.30 21.46
N GLN A 20 26.69 -3.10 21.91
CA GLN A 20 25.30 -2.78 22.19
C GLN A 20 24.46 -2.72 20.91
N LEU A 21 24.96 -2.12 19.84
CA LEU A 21 24.27 -2.06 18.55
C LEU A 21 24.01 -3.48 18.00
N GLN A 22 24.96 -4.40 18.16
CA GLN A 22 24.81 -5.80 17.77
C GLN A 22 23.65 -6.49 18.51
N LYS A 23 23.37 -6.09 19.76
CA LYS A 23 22.26 -6.62 20.55
C LYS A 23 20.93 -5.98 20.18
N LEU A 24 20.90 -4.85 19.49
CA LEU A 24 19.63 -4.21 19.14
C LEU A 24 19.00 -4.89 17.92
N ARG A 25 17.68 -5.03 17.96
CA ARG A 25 16.85 -5.49 16.85
C ARG A 25 16.00 -4.35 16.34
N ILE A 26 16.02 -4.16 15.02
CA ILE A 26 15.22 -3.14 14.33
C ILE A 26 14.10 -3.86 13.58
N LYS A 27 12.86 -3.70 14.05
CA LYS A 27 11.65 -4.22 13.39
C LYS A 27 11.06 -3.15 12.50
N VAL A 28 11.11 -3.36 11.18
CA VAL A 28 10.55 -2.45 10.16
C VAL A 28 9.28 -3.06 9.57
N GLY A 29 8.22 -2.27 9.49
CA GLY A 29 6.95 -2.69 8.91
C GLY A 29 5.75 -2.05 9.61
N ILE A 30 4.60 -2.71 9.50
CA ILE A 30 3.37 -2.25 10.17
C ILE A 30 3.28 -2.97 11.51
N GLN A 31 3.31 -2.20 12.58
CA GLN A 31 3.43 -2.73 13.94
C GLN A 31 2.11 -3.39 14.39
N GLY A 32 2.22 -4.42 15.24
CA GLY A 32 1.06 -5.23 15.65
C GLY A 32 0.07 -4.52 16.56
N ASP A 33 0.44 -3.38 17.14
CA ASP A 33 -0.40 -2.46 17.90
C ASP A 33 -1.17 -1.48 16.99
N ALA A 34 -0.95 -1.51 15.67
CA ALA A 34 -1.73 -0.77 14.71
C ALA A 34 -3.16 -1.31 14.58
N ASP A 35 -4.05 -0.47 14.04
CA ASP A 35 -5.45 -0.81 13.78
C ASP A 35 -5.61 -2.16 13.04
N SER A 36 -6.47 -3.03 13.56
CA SER A 36 -6.77 -4.34 12.95
C SER A 36 -7.17 -4.25 11.47
N GLU A 37 -7.81 -3.14 11.08
CA GLU A 37 -8.14 -2.87 9.68
C GLU A 37 -6.87 -2.64 8.85
N ILE A 38 -5.92 -1.83 9.34
CA ILE A 38 -4.70 -1.53 8.59
C ILE A 38 -3.81 -2.76 8.45
N LEU A 39 -3.75 -3.62 9.47
CA LEU A 39 -3.03 -4.89 9.42
C LEU A 39 -3.64 -5.84 8.37
N THR A 40 -4.96 -5.86 8.27
CA THR A 40 -5.67 -6.65 7.25
C THR A 40 -5.37 -6.11 5.85
N ILE A 41 -5.46 -4.80 5.66
CA ILE A 41 -5.14 -4.14 4.38
C ILE A 41 -3.69 -4.43 3.99
N ALA A 42 -2.76 -4.26 4.92
CA ALA A 42 -1.35 -4.53 4.71
C ALA A 42 -1.10 -5.96 4.25
N ARG A 43 -1.70 -6.95 4.92
CA ARG A 43 -1.58 -8.36 4.56
C ARG A 43 -2.14 -8.63 3.16
N VAL A 44 -3.31 -8.09 2.86
CA VAL A 44 -3.94 -8.23 1.53
C VAL A 44 -3.08 -7.62 0.44
N HIS A 45 -2.43 -6.48 0.71
CA HIS A 45 -1.51 -5.88 -0.24
C HIS A 45 -0.21 -6.69 -0.36
N GLU A 46 0.40 -7.10 0.74
CA GLU A 46 1.70 -7.80 0.74
C GLU A 46 1.63 -9.19 0.09
N TYR A 47 0.49 -9.88 0.13
CA TYR A 47 0.35 -11.27 -0.34
C TYR A 47 -0.77 -11.49 -1.37
N GLY A 48 -1.58 -10.47 -1.66
CA GLY A 48 -2.82 -10.63 -2.42
C GLY A 48 -3.93 -11.30 -1.60
N ALA A 49 -5.14 -11.29 -2.14
CA ALA A 49 -6.28 -11.99 -1.54
C ALA A 49 -7.40 -12.22 -2.54
N VAL A 50 -8.22 -13.24 -2.29
CA VAL A 50 -9.53 -13.38 -2.94
C VAL A 50 -10.60 -13.03 -1.93
N ILE A 51 -11.41 -12.02 -2.25
CA ILE A 51 -12.54 -11.60 -1.42
C ILE A 51 -13.83 -12.23 -1.93
N HIS A 52 -14.66 -12.69 -0.99
CA HIS A 52 -15.97 -13.26 -1.25
C HIS A 52 -17.06 -12.43 -0.56
N ALA A 53 -18.27 -12.45 -1.13
CA ALA A 53 -19.42 -11.82 -0.49
C ALA A 53 -19.78 -12.57 0.82
N LYS A 54 -19.94 -11.82 1.92
CA LYS A 54 -20.18 -12.41 3.26
C LYS A 54 -21.63 -12.88 3.46
N GLN A 55 -22.60 -12.05 3.07
CA GLN A 55 -24.03 -12.28 3.33
C GLN A 55 -24.88 -12.37 2.04
N ALA A 56 -24.28 -12.01 0.90
CA ALA A 56 -24.94 -12.00 -0.39
C ALA A 56 -24.25 -12.97 -1.34
N LYS A 57 -24.88 -13.28 -2.48
CA LYS A 57 -24.28 -14.14 -3.51
C LYS A 57 -23.16 -13.45 -4.29
N ASN A 58 -23.23 -12.12 -4.43
CA ASN A 58 -22.31 -11.33 -5.24
C ASN A 58 -21.82 -10.08 -4.49
N LEU A 59 -20.56 -9.74 -4.72
CA LEU A 59 -19.97 -8.43 -4.47
C LEU A 59 -20.46 -7.45 -5.53
N CYS A 60 -20.78 -6.24 -5.10
CA CYS A 60 -21.24 -5.17 -5.98
C CYS A 60 -20.09 -4.20 -6.27
N ILE A 61 -19.68 -4.12 -7.53
CA ILE A 61 -18.61 -3.24 -7.98
C ILE A 61 -19.24 -2.10 -8.78
N PRO A 62 -19.19 -0.84 -8.29
CA PRO A 62 -19.66 0.29 -9.08
C PRO A 62 -18.67 0.55 -10.24
N ILE A 63 -19.21 0.64 -11.45
CA ILE A 63 -18.43 0.77 -12.70
C ILE A 63 -18.71 2.07 -13.46
N SER A 64 -19.64 2.89 -12.96
CA SER A 64 -19.91 4.23 -13.50
C SER A 64 -19.83 5.30 -12.42
N GLN A 65 -19.50 6.52 -12.83
CA GLN A 65 -19.40 7.66 -11.91
C GLN A 65 -20.71 7.91 -11.14
N GLU A 66 -21.86 7.63 -11.74
CA GLU A 66 -23.17 7.80 -11.11
C GLU A 66 -23.40 6.84 -9.94
N SER A 67 -22.74 5.68 -9.98
CA SER A 67 -22.85 4.57 -9.01
C SER A 67 -21.81 4.61 -7.89
N TYR A 68 -20.81 5.49 -7.97
CA TYR A 68 -19.78 5.62 -6.94
C TYR A 68 -20.40 6.01 -5.60
N ASP A 69 -19.94 5.34 -4.55
CA ASP A 69 -20.36 5.53 -3.15
C ASP A 69 -21.87 5.36 -2.89
N LYS A 70 -22.56 4.69 -3.82
CA LYS A 70 -23.99 4.34 -3.72
C LYS A 70 -24.20 2.84 -3.71
N SER A 71 -25.29 2.44 -3.07
CA SER A 71 -25.80 1.06 -3.08
C SER A 71 -26.69 0.82 -4.30
N PRO A 72 -26.78 -0.41 -4.82
CA PRO A 72 -27.82 -0.78 -5.78
C PRO A 72 -29.24 -0.39 -5.37
N ARG A 73 -29.51 -0.33 -4.06
CA ARG A 73 -30.81 0.06 -3.51
C ARG A 73 -31.16 1.54 -3.73
N ASP A 74 -30.16 2.39 -3.99
CA ASP A 74 -30.36 3.83 -4.22
C ASP A 74 -30.90 4.13 -5.63
N PHE A 75 -31.04 3.09 -6.47
CA PHE A 75 -31.50 3.18 -7.85
C PHE A 75 -32.84 2.45 -7.99
N PRO A 76 -33.99 3.15 -7.94
CA PRO A 76 -35.31 2.53 -7.96
C PRO A 76 -35.61 1.83 -9.29
N ASP A 77 -35.08 2.34 -10.39
CA ASP A 77 -35.26 1.78 -11.74
C ASP A 77 -34.17 0.76 -12.11
N LEU A 78 -33.40 0.27 -11.13
CA LEU A 78 -32.33 -0.70 -11.36
C LEU A 78 -32.89 -2.09 -11.64
N PHE A 79 -32.48 -2.66 -12.77
CA PHE A 79 -32.73 -4.06 -13.08
C PHE A 79 -31.44 -4.75 -13.48
N PHE A 80 -31.44 -6.09 -13.46
CA PHE A 80 -30.25 -6.88 -13.72
C PHE A 80 -30.33 -7.59 -15.07
N ILE A 81 -29.25 -7.50 -15.84
CA ILE A 81 -29.07 -8.26 -17.07
C ILE A 81 -27.85 -9.17 -16.95
N ARG A 82 -27.86 -10.27 -17.71
CA ARG A 82 -26.71 -11.16 -17.83
C ARG A 82 -26.05 -10.94 -19.18
N SER A 83 -24.76 -10.63 -19.16
CA SER A 83 -23.94 -10.57 -20.37
C SER A 83 -23.84 -11.95 -21.03
N LYS A 84 -23.56 -11.99 -22.34
CA LYS A 84 -23.22 -13.22 -23.06
C LYS A 84 -22.10 -14.01 -22.38
N ASN A 85 -21.18 -13.31 -21.72
CA ASN A 85 -20.04 -13.90 -21.00
C ASN A 85 -20.39 -14.30 -19.54
N GLY A 86 -21.67 -14.27 -19.16
CA GLY A 86 -22.14 -14.72 -17.85
C GLY A 86 -22.07 -13.69 -16.71
N TYR A 87 -21.51 -12.50 -16.96
CA TYR A 87 -21.46 -11.43 -15.97
C TYR A 87 -22.85 -10.85 -15.66
N LEU A 88 -23.13 -10.65 -14.37
CA LEU A 88 -24.36 -10.01 -13.91
C LEU A 88 -24.13 -8.50 -13.78
N LEU A 89 -24.98 -7.71 -14.42
CA LEU A 89 -24.85 -6.26 -14.53
C LEU A 89 -26.10 -5.58 -14.00
N GLY A 90 -25.93 -4.61 -13.11
CA GLY A 90 -26.99 -3.70 -12.67
C GLY A 90 -27.07 -2.52 -13.64
N VAL A 91 -28.23 -2.36 -14.28
CA VAL A 91 -28.45 -1.35 -15.33
C VAL A 91 -29.71 -0.54 -15.06
N THR A 92 -29.74 0.69 -15.56
CA THR A 92 -30.96 1.50 -15.69
C THR A 92 -31.18 1.87 -17.16
N ALA A 93 -32.41 2.21 -17.54
CA ALA A 93 -32.63 2.86 -18.83
C ALA A 93 -31.92 4.23 -18.84
N LYS A 94 -31.21 4.61 -19.91
CA LYS A 94 -30.72 6.00 -20.01
C LYS A 94 -31.91 6.96 -20.11
N LYS A 95 -31.84 8.06 -19.36
CA LYS A 95 -32.74 9.20 -19.59
C LYS A 95 -32.52 9.72 -21.01
N PRO A 96 -33.57 10.03 -21.78
CA PRO A 96 -33.43 10.48 -23.16
C PRO A 96 -32.53 11.73 -23.18
N ARG A 97 -31.40 11.66 -23.88
CA ARG A 97 -30.58 12.84 -24.16
C ARG A 97 -31.45 13.82 -24.95
N LYS A 98 -31.53 15.09 -24.50
CA LYS A 98 -32.18 16.16 -25.26
C LYS A 98 -31.50 16.31 -26.63
N ARG A 99 -32.10 15.67 -27.63
CA ARG A 99 -31.98 15.79 -29.11
C ARG A 99 -31.99 14.40 -29.74
N LYS A 100 -33.18 13.78 -29.87
CA LYS A 100 -33.40 12.84 -30.99
C LYS A 100 -33.31 13.66 -32.28
N LYS A 101 -32.41 13.31 -33.20
CA LYS A 101 -32.56 13.74 -34.61
C LYS A 101 -33.83 13.07 -35.15
N LYS A 102 -34.62 13.82 -35.91
CA LYS A 102 -35.88 13.37 -36.52
C LYS A 102 -35.54 12.20 -37.48
N GLY A 103 -35.87 10.95 -37.09
CA GLY A 103 -35.62 9.75 -37.92
C GLY A 103 -35.28 8.45 -37.17
N ASP A 104 -34.91 8.49 -35.89
CA ASP A 104 -34.61 7.26 -35.11
C ASP A 104 -35.88 6.70 -34.43
N GLU A 105 -36.60 5.84 -35.15
CA GLU A 105 -37.67 4.98 -34.62
C GLU A 105 -37.09 3.66 -34.12
N GLY A 106 -36.45 3.72 -32.96
CA GLY A 106 -36.14 2.56 -32.13
C GLY A 106 -36.32 2.93 -30.64
N PRO A 107 -36.59 1.95 -29.76
CA PRO A 107 -36.38 2.13 -28.33
C PRO A 107 -34.95 2.65 -28.15
N SER A 108 -34.71 3.63 -27.27
CA SER A 108 -33.33 3.98 -26.96
C SER A 108 -32.72 2.83 -26.16
N ASP A 109 -32.16 1.82 -26.83
CA ASP A 109 -31.46 0.63 -26.31
C ASP A 109 -30.14 0.96 -25.58
N ASP A 110 -30.04 2.21 -25.15
CA ASP A 110 -28.90 2.78 -24.48
C ASP A 110 -29.05 2.49 -22.99
N LEU A 111 -28.62 1.29 -22.57
CA LEU A 111 -28.53 0.94 -21.16
C LEU A 111 -27.44 1.74 -20.47
N ASN A 112 -27.70 2.16 -19.24
CA ASN A 112 -26.70 2.74 -18.35
C ASN A 112 -26.18 1.65 -17.41
N LEU A 113 -24.92 1.27 -17.58
CA LEU A 113 -24.26 0.24 -16.78
C LEU A 113 -23.73 0.84 -15.48
N LEU A 114 -24.33 0.47 -14.35
CA LEU A 114 -24.00 1.04 -13.05
C LEU A 114 -23.13 0.10 -12.22
N PHE A 115 -23.49 -1.19 -12.17
CA PHE A 115 -22.84 -2.15 -11.28
C PHE A 115 -22.42 -3.42 -12.01
N LEU A 116 -21.25 -3.94 -11.66
CA LEU A 116 -20.81 -5.29 -11.99
C LEU A 116 -20.91 -6.16 -10.74
N LEU A 117 -21.65 -7.26 -10.83
CA LEU A 117 -21.88 -8.19 -9.73
C LEU A 117 -21.05 -9.45 -9.93
N LEU A 118 -20.11 -9.71 -9.03
CA LEU A 118 -19.20 -10.86 -9.08
C LEU A 118 -19.28 -11.68 -7.78
N PRO A 119 -19.21 -13.02 -7.83
CA PRO A 119 -19.19 -13.84 -6.61
C PRO A 119 -17.92 -13.60 -5.76
N SER A 120 -16.81 -13.31 -6.42
CA SER A 120 -15.52 -13.02 -5.79
C SER A 120 -14.71 -12.03 -6.61
N VAL A 121 -13.72 -11.40 -5.97
CA VAL A 121 -12.72 -10.54 -6.63
C VAL A 121 -11.34 -10.94 -6.17
N THR A 122 -10.41 -11.05 -7.12
CA THR A 122 -8.99 -11.27 -6.84
C THR A 122 -8.27 -9.94 -6.75
N ILE A 123 -7.62 -9.71 -5.62
CA ILE A 123 -6.72 -8.59 -5.38
C ILE A 123 -5.29 -9.13 -5.58
N PRO A 124 -4.54 -8.60 -6.57
CA PRO A 124 -3.18 -9.07 -6.82
C PRO A 124 -2.23 -8.65 -5.69
N GLU A 125 -1.19 -9.46 -5.50
CA GLU A 125 -0.06 -9.19 -4.60
C GLU A 125 0.68 -7.91 -5.01
N ARG A 126 1.13 -7.17 -3.99
CA ARG A 126 1.93 -5.95 -4.06
C ARG A 126 2.89 -5.97 -2.87
N SER A 127 3.89 -6.83 -2.93
CA SER A 127 4.84 -7.13 -1.86
C SER A 127 5.78 -5.95 -1.53
N PHE A 128 5.26 -4.89 -0.94
CA PHE A 128 5.99 -3.64 -0.71
C PHE A 128 7.04 -3.75 0.40
N ILE A 129 6.85 -4.63 1.39
CA ILE A 129 7.86 -4.87 2.42
C ILE A 129 8.95 -5.80 1.89
N ARG A 130 8.57 -6.97 1.36
CA ARG A 130 9.54 -7.98 0.91
C ARG A 130 10.32 -7.53 -0.32
N ALA A 131 9.63 -7.16 -1.41
CA ALA A 131 10.32 -6.71 -2.60
C ALA A 131 11.02 -5.36 -2.36
N GLY A 132 10.45 -4.51 -1.50
CA GLY A 132 11.10 -3.28 -1.06
C GLY A 132 12.41 -3.55 -0.31
N TYR A 133 12.45 -4.54 0.57
CA TYR A 133 13.68 -4.97 1.24
C TYR A 133 14.69 -5.56 0.24
N ASP A 134 14.26 -6.47 -0.62
CA ASP A 134 15.12 -7.14 -1.59
C ASP A 134 15.76 -6.13 -2.56
N ALA A 135 14.97 -5.16 -3.04
CA ALA A 135 15.43 -4.10 -3.94
C ALA A 135 16.44 -3.14 -3.27
N ASN A 136 16.28 -2.89 -1.97
CA ASN A 136 17.06 -1.90 -1.25
C ASN A 136 18.13 -2.50 -0.32
N ARG A 137 18.41 -3.80 -0.42
CA ARG A 137 19.30 -4.51 0.51
C ARG A 137 20.71 -3.91 0.57
N ASN A 138 21.26 -3.52 -0.58
CA ASN A 138 22.59 -2.91 -0.65
C ASN A 138 22.58 -1.49 -0.06
N LEU A 139 21.57 -0.69 -0.38
CA LEU A 139 21.41 0.66 0.19
C LEU A 139 21.26 0.61 1.72
N LEU A 140 20.52 -0.36 2.24
CA LEU A 140 20.40 -0.55 3.67
C LEU A 140 21.73 -0.98 4.31
N ALA A 141 22.54 -1.81 3.63
CA ALA A 141 23.88 -2.14 4.10
C ALA A 141 24.79 -0.91 4.17
N ASP A 142 24.71 -0.02 3.17
CA ASP A 142 25.44 1.25 3.17
C ASP A 142 24.99 2.18 4.31
N VAL A 143 23.69 2.22 4.59
CA VAL A 143 23.15 2.93 5.77
C VAL A 143 23.75 2.35 7.05
N CYS A 144 23.78 1.03 7.23
CA CYS A 144 24.40 0.43 8.41
C CYS A 144 25.89 0.81 8.55
N GLN A 145 26.65 0.80 7.45
CA GLN A 145 28.06 1.21 7.47
C GLN A 145 28.23 2.68 7.84
N GLN A 146 27.38 3.56 7.31
CA GLN A 146 27.38 4.98 7.68
C GLN A 146 27.09 5.16 9.16
N ALA A 147 26.11 4.44 9.72
CA ALA A 147 25.78 4.50 11.14
C ALA A 147 26.97 4.07 12.02
N MET A 148 27.70 3.02 11.64
CA MET A 148 28.94 2.62 12.32
C MET A 148 30.00 3.73 12.25
N GLY A 149 30.17 4.36 11.09
CA GLY A 149 31.06 5.52 10.94
C GLY A 149 30.67 6.69 11.86
N LYS A 150 29.37 6.93 12.05
CA LYS A 150 28.85 7.94 12.99
C LYS A 150 29.16 7.61 14.45
N ILE A 151 29.12 6.34 14.85
CA ILE A 151 29.55 5.92 16.20
C ILE A 151 31.04 6.23 16.41
N ILE A 152 31.87 5.89 15.43
CA ILE A 152 33.33 6.02 15.52
C ILE A 152 33.75 7.50 15.52
N HIS A 153 33.23 8.30 14.59
CA HIS A 153 33.72 9.67 14.34
C HIS A 153 32.88 10.76 15.01
N GLU A 154 31.59 10.52 15.21
CA GLU A 154 30.63 11.52 15.71
C GLU A 154 30.06 11.18 17.09
N LYS A 155 30.62 10.16 17.74
CA LYS A 155 30.27 9.74 19.11
C LYS A 155 28.79 9.46 19.29
N TRP A 156 28.14 8.92 18.27
CA TRP A 156 26.79 8.38 18.44
C TRP A 156 26.82 7.18 19.39
N ASP A 157 25.74 7.05 20.16
CA ASP A 157 25.42 5.83 20.89
C ASP A 157 24.70 4.81 19.97
N ALA A 158 24.67 3.56 20.41
CA ALA A 158 24.05 2.45 19.71
C ALA A 158 22.57 2.68 19.39
N HIS A 159 21.81 3.24 20.34
CA HIS A 159 20.38 3.43 20.17
C HIS A 159 20.08 4.50 19.13
N LYS A 160 20.83 5.60 19.13
CA LYS A 160 20.75 6.65 18.11
C LYS A 160 21.09 6.12 16.72
N ALA A 161 22.11 5.28 16.63
CA ALA A 161 22.45 4.60 15.37
C ALA A 161 21.32 3.68 14.89
N ALA A 162 20.74 2.87 15.78
CA ALA A 162 19.63 1.97 15.46
C ALA A 162 18.37 2.71 15.01
N GLU A 163 18.01 3.79 15.71
CA GLU A 163 16.88 4.66 15.34
C GLU A 163 17.07 5.28 13.96
N TRP A 164 18.29 5.73 13.66
CA TRP A 164 18.61 6.30 12.36
C TRP A 164 18.56 5.26 11.23
N ILE A 165 19.07 4.05 11.46
CA ILE A 165 18.95 2.92 10.51
C ILE A 165 17.47 2.58 10.28
N GLY A 166 16.66 2.49 11.35
CA GLY A 166 15.23 2.20 11.25
C GLY A 166 14.47 3.23 10.44
N GLY A 167 14.73 4.52 10.67
CA GLY A 167 14.14 5.60 9.88
C GLY A 167 14.51 5.53 8.41
N LYS A 168 15.80 5.28 8.11
CA LYS A 168 16.28 5.11 6.73
C LYS A 168 15.68 3.88 6.04
N ALA A 169 15.48 2.78 6.76
CA ALA A 169 14.81 1.60 6.22
C ALA A 169 13.36 1.89 5.84
N VAL A 170 12.64 2.68 6.64
CA VAL A 170 11.28 3.13 6.30
C VAL A 170 11.28 4.08 5.11
N ASP A 171 12.24 5.01 5.02
CA ASP A 171 12.40 5.88 3.86
C ASP A 171 12.55 5.07 2.56
N LEU A 172 13.40 4.03 2.57
CA LEU A 172 13.61 3.15 1.41
C LEU A 172 12.34 2.39 1.01
N ILE A 173 11.55 1.91 1.98
CA ILE A 173 10.26 1.28 1.70
C ILE A 173 9.27 2.31 1.13
N HIS A 174 9.23 3.52 1.68
CA HIS A 174 8.39 4.61 1.18
C HIS A 174 8.75 5.00 -0.25
N GLU A 175 10.04 5.08 -0.59
CA GLU A 175 10.52 5.30 -1.94
C GLU A 175 10.04 4.17 -2.88
N PHE A 176 10.22 2.91 -2.46
CA PHE A 176 9.75 1.75 -3.21
C PHE A 176 8.23 1.75 -3.44
N MET A 177 7.44 2.09 -2.41
CA MET A 177 5.97 2.23 -2.50
C MET A 177 5.54 3.38 -3.40
N SER A 178 6.35 4.43 -3.53
CA SER A 178 6.03 5.62 -4.31
C SER A 178 6.24 5.42 -5.81
N ASP A 179 7.16 4.53 -6.19
CA ASP A 179 7.39 4.16 -7.57
C ASP A 179 6.36 3.14 -8.07
N ALA A 180 5.46 3.61 -8.94
CA ALA A 180 4.42 2.79 -9.53
C ALA A 180 4.94 1.67 -10.44
N SER A 181 6.16 1.78 -10.96
CA SER A 181 6.75 0.76 -11.84
C SER A 181 7.08 -0.54 -11.10
N ASN A 182 7.18 -0.49 -9.77
CA ASN A 182 7.40 -1.65 -8.91
C ASN A 182 6.16 -2.54 -8.75
N PHE A 183 4.98 -2.12 -9.24
CA PHE A 183 3.73 -2.82 -9.01
C PHE A 183 2.90 -3.01 -10.28
N GLU A 184 2.11 -4.08 -10.29
CA GLU A 184 1.09 -4.29 -11.30
C GLU A 184 0.10 -3.11 -11.36
N PRO A 185 -0.06 -2.46 -12.53
CA PRO A 185 -0.95 -1.33 -12.67
C PRO A 185 -2.39 -1.68 -12.33
N LYS A 186 -3.14 -0.69 -11.86
CA LYS A 186 -4.59 -0.86 -11.64
C LYS A 186 -5.31 -1.20 -12.95
N GLY A 187 -6.37 -2.00 -12.83
CA GLY A 187 -7.29 -2.22 -13.94
C GLY A 187 -8.03 -0.93 -14.33
N ARG A 188 -8.57 -0.88 -15.56
CA ARG A 188 -9.20 0.33 -16.13
C ARG A 188 -10.26 0.95 -15.21
N ILE A 189 -11.16 0.14 -14.66
CA ILE A 189 -12.23 0.59 -13.74
C ILE A 189 -11.64 1.27 -12.50
N GLN A 190 -10.59 0.69 -11.91
CA GLN A 190 -9.93 1.23 -10.73
C GLN A 190 -9.15 2.52 -11.03
N LYS A 191 -8.59 2.64 -12.25
CA LYS A 191 -7.92 3.86 -12.73
C LYS A 191 -8.90 5.01 -12.89
N GLU A 192 -10.06 4.76 -13.49
CA GLU A 192 -11.12 5.77 -13.68
C GLU A 192 -11.66 6.31 -12.35
N ARG A 193 -11.72 5.47 -11.31
CA ARG A 193 -12.15 5.90 -9.96
C ARG A 193 -11.12 6.80 -9.25
N ALA A 194 -9.83 6.61 -9.50
CA ALA A 194 -8.77 7.34 -8.82
C ALA A 194 -7.71 7.85 -9.82
N PRO A 195 -8.06 8.80 -10.70
CA PRO A 195 -7.21 9.19 -11.84
C PRO A 195 -5.86 9.78 -11.42
N SER A 196 -5.82 10.59 -10.36
CA SER A 196 -4.57 11.16 -9.82
C SER A 196 -3.58 10.11 -9.30
N TRP A 197 -4.06 8.90 -8.98
CA TRP A 197 -3.27 7.79 -8.47
C TRP A 197 -3.48 6.54 -9.32
N ALA A 198 -3.79 6.72 -10.61
CA ALA A 198 -4.19 5.64 -11.49
C ALA A 198 -3.15 4.53 -11.56
N ASN A 199 -1.86 4.89 -11.47
CA ASN A 199 -0.77 3.95 -11.60
C ASN A 199 -0.17 3.51 -10.26
N ASN A 200 -0.31 4.29 -9.18
CA ASN A 200 0.22 3.89 -7.87
C ASN A 200 -0.88 3.26 -6.99
N PRO A 201 -0.81 1.95 -6.72
CA PRO A 201 -1.82 1.25 -5.93
C PRO A 201 -1.71 1.41 -4.42
N LEU A 202 -0.57 1.84 -3.87
CA LEU A 202 -0.32 1.85 -2.43
C LEU A 202 -0.39 3.25 -1.80
N THR A 203 -0.40 4.32 -2.60
CA THR A 203 -0.28 5.70 -2.09
C THR A 203 -1.57 6.53 -2.17
N VAL A 204 -2.70 5.93 -2.57
CA VAL A 204 -3.96 6.66 -2.86
C VAL A 204 -4.45 7.52 -1.70
N THR A 205 -4.53 6.96 -0.48
CA THR A 205 -4.97 7.68 0.73
C THR A 205 -3.81 7.97 1.68
N LYS A 206 -2.61 7.48 1.36
CA LYS A 206 -1.43 7.41 2.25
C LYS A 206 -1.66 6.72 3.60
N ARG A 207 -2.84 6.15 3.90
CA ARG A 207 -3.10 5.45 5.18
C ARG A 207 -2.15 4.27 5.38
N LEU A 208 -2.00 3.43 4.35
CA LEU A 208 -1.07 2.29 4.38
C LEU A 208 0.39 2.77 4.39
N PHE A 209 0.71 3.73 3.54
CA PHE A 209 2.03 4.35 3.47
C PHE A 209 2.49 4.84 4.85
N ASN A 210 1.71 5.73 5.47
CA ASN A 210 2.04 6.31 6.78
C ASN A 210 2.00 5.28 7.94
N SER A 211 1.51 4.06 7.71
CA SER A 211 1.49 3.00 8.73
C SER A 211 2.78 2.19 8.78
N VAL A 212 3.65 2.30 7.77
CA VAL A 212 4.97 1.69 7.78
C VAL A 212 5.86 2.50 8.73
N THR A 213 6.36 1.84 9.76
CA THR A 213 7.22 2.45 10.77
C THR A 213 8.29 1.45 11.22
N TRP A 214 9.14 1.85 12.15
CA TRP A 214 10.13 0.98 12.77
C TRP A 214 10.00 1.00 14.30
N LYS A 215 10.57 -0.04 14.92
CA LYS A 215 10.76 -0.10 16.36
C LYS A 215 12.14 -0.68 16.66
N VAL A 216 12.87 -0.04 17.54
CA VAL A 216 14.12 -0.56 18.12
C VAL A 216 13.77 -1.26 19.42
N GLU A 217 14.32 -2.45 19.61
CA GLU A 217 14.13 -3.28 20.80
C GLU A 217 15.44 -4.01 21.12
N GLU A 218 15.62 -4.39 22.37
CA GLU A 218 16.71 -5.30 22.74
C GLU A 218 16.45 -6.66 22.10
N GLY A 219 17.46 -7.20 21.43
CA GLY A 219 17.46 -8.54 20.90
C GLY A 219 17.67 -9.56 22.02
N ASP A 220 17.07 -10.73 21.84
CA ASP A 220 17.24 -11.90 22.71
C ASP A 220 18.67 -12.46 22.65
#